data_AF-A0A965L0A3-F1
#
_entry.id   AF-A0A965L0A3-F1
#
_cell.length_a   1.000
_cell.length_b   1.000
_cell.length_c   1.000
_cell.angle_alpha   90.00
_cell.angle_beta   90.00
_cell.angle_gamma   90.00
#
_symmetry.space_group_name_H-M   'P 1'
#
loop_
_entity.id
_entity.type
_entity.pdbx_description
1 polymer ?
#
loop_
_entity_poly.entity_id
_entity_poly.type
_entity_poly.pdbx_seq_one_letter_code
_entity_poly.pdbx_strand_id
1 'polypeptide(L)'
;MSGLLEPSVKIEIEIQSQEKKGEACPVATGDVSVNLENRQKGIDKANYGPMNPNEPNAGYWREVSKVWRNSPDQAKKSRCGNCAAFIQTTKMMDCIESGLATGDSEMDAWEVIEAGDLGYCEIWDFKCAAKRTCTAWVTGGPITDDSEMANSMGEDNGND
;
A
#
# COMPACT_ATOMS: atom_id res chain seq x y z
N MET A 1 -47.77 21.94 -13.98
CA MET A 1 -46.42 22.44 -13.67
C MET A 1 -45.50 21.23 -13.56
N SER A 2 -44.32 21.36 -14.14
CA SER A 2 -43.32 20.32 -14.40
C SER A 2 -42.92 19.46 -13.19
N GLY A 3 -42.73 18.17 -13.49
CA GLY A 3 -41.58 17.34 -13.12
C GLY A 3 -40.88 17.58 -11.78
N LEU A 4 -41.09 16.65 -10.87
CA LEU A 4 -40.13 16.27 -9.83
C LEU A 4 -39.78 14.80 -10.06
N LEU A 5 -38.89 14.57 -11.04
CA LEU A 5 -38.07 13.36 -11.08
C LEU A 5 -36.78 13.73 -10.33
N GLU A 6 -36.72 13.39 -9.05
CA GLU A 6 -35.47 13.35 -8.30
C GLU A 6 -35.07 11.88 -8.07
N PRO A 7 -33.76 11.58 -8.10
CA PRO A 7 -33.26 10.39 -8.77
C PRO A 7 -33.23 9.17 -7.84
N SER A 8 -33.78 8.06 -8.31
CA SER A 8 -33.64 6.72 -7.72
C SER A 8 -32.20 6.16 -7.76
N VAL A 9 -31.21 6.96 -8.13
CA VAL A 9 -29.85 6.52 -8.53
C VAL A 9 -28.81 6.67 -7.41
N LYS A 10 -29.15 7.24 -6.25
CA LYS A 10 -28.17 7.48 -5.18
C LYS A 10 -28.05 6.37 -4.13
N ILE A 11 -28.93 5.36 -4.13
CA ILE A 11 -28.98 4.38 -3.04
C ILE A 11 -28.18 3.11 -3.36
N GLU A 12 -27.78 2.88 -4.61
CA GLU A 12 -27.02 1.67 -4.98
C GLU A 12 -25.49 1.77 -4.79
N ILE A 13 -24.93 2.95 -4.48
CA ILE A 13 -23.46 3.13 -4.37
C ILE A 13 -22.94 3.01 -2.93
N GLU A 14 -23.80 2.76 -1.93
CA GLU A 14 -23.40 2.59 -0.52
C GLU A 14 -23.47 1.13 -0.03
N ILE A 15 -23.21 0.17 -0.91
CA ILE A 15 -22.66 -1.12 -0.47
C ILE A 15 -21.14 -1.01 -0.65
N GLN A 16 -20.51 -0.14 0.16
CA GLN A 16 -19.07 -0.26 0.38
C GLN A 16 -18.86 -1.65 0.97
N SER A 17 -18.24 -2.49 0.16
CA SER A 17 -17.72 -3.81 0.46
C SER A 17 -16.97 -3.81 1.79
N GLN A 18 -17.70 -3.99 2.89
CA GLN A 18 -17.19 -4.62 4.09
C GLN A 18 -17.17 -6.13 3.81
N GLU A 19 -16.46 -6.53 2.75
CA GLU A 19 -16.04 -7.91 2.63
C GLU A 19 -15.07 -8.16 3.79
N LYS A 20 -15.21 -9.32 4.45
CA LYS A 20 -14.34 -9.72 5.54
C LYS A 20 -12.89 -9.44 5.16
N LYS A 21 -12.23 -8.56 5.92
CA LYS A 21 -10.77 -8.39 5.91
C LYS A 21 -10.14 -9.78 6.00
N GLY A 22 -9.69 -10.33 4.89
CA GLY A 22 -9.02 -11.63 4.86
C GLY A 22 -9.47 -12.64 3.82
N GLU A 23 -10.55 -12.45 3.06
CA GLU A 23 -10.94 -13.43 2.01
C GLU A 23 -10.67 -12.95 0.57
N ALA A 24 -11.06 -11.73 0.18
CA ALA A 24 -10.88 -11.21 -1.17
C ALA A 24 -9.64 -10.33 -1.36
N CYS A 25 -9.13 -10.25 -2.60
CA CYS A 25 -8.04 -9.35 -2.98
C CYS A 25 -8.49 -7.88 -2.92
N PRO A 26 -7.67 -6.95 -2.39
CA PRO A 26 -8.01 -5.53 -2.42
C PRO A 26 -8.19 -5.03 -3.85
N VAL A 27 -9.22 -4.22 -4.10
CA VAL A 27 -9.55 -3.72 -5.45
C VAL A 27 -8.34 -3.08 -6.15
N ALA A 28 -7.52 -2.32 -5.41
CA ALA A 28 -6.34 -1.67 -5.94
C ALA A 28 -5.23 -2.63 -6.42
N THR A 29 -5.26 -3.92 -6.08
CA THR A 29 -4.29 -4.88 -6.63
C THR A 29 -4.59 -5.20 -8.09
N GLY A 30 -5.87 -5.19 -8.50
CA GLY A 30 -6.29 -5.40 -9.89
C GLY A 30 -6.63 -4.11 -10.66
N ASP A 31 -7.25 -3.12 -10.02
CA ASP A 31 -7.69 -1.90 -10.68
C ASP A 31 -6.61 -0.80 -10.63
N VAL A 32 -6.08 -0.44 -11.80
CA VAL A 32 -5.05 0.60 -11.93
C VAL A 32 -5.59 1.98 -11.56
N SER A 33 -6.85 2.31 -11.88
CA SER A 33 -7.45 3.61 -11.59
C SER A 33 -7.57 3.82 -10.09
N VAL A 34 -8.12 2.83 -9.37
CA VAL A 34 -8.23 2.87 -7.90
C VAL A 34 -6.85 2.95 -7.25
N ASN A 35 -5.90 2.14 -7.74
CA ASN A 35 -4.53 2.18 -7.25
C ASN A 35 -3.86 3.55 -7.44
N LEU A 36 -4.06 4.21 -8.59
CA LEU A 36 -3.49 5.53 -8.87
C LEU A 36 -4.14 6.62 -8.04
N GLU A 37 -5.46 6.57 -7.83
CA GLU A 37 -6.17 7.50 -6.95
C GLU A 37 -5.64 7.40 -5.51
N ASN A 38 -5.51 6.18 -5.00
CA ASN A 38 -5.01 5.92 -3.66
C ASN A 38 -3.52 6.31 -3.51
N ARG A 39 -2.69 6.04 -4.52
CA ARG A 39 -1.31 6.53 -4.57
C ARG A 39 -1.26 8.06 -4.53
N GLN A 40 -2.14 8.75 -5.26
CA GLN A 40 -2.18 10.21 -5.26
C GLN A 40 -2.53 10.75 -3.88
N LYS A 41 -3.46 10.12 -3.15
CA LYS A 41 -3.74 10.47 -1.73
C LYS A 41 -2.48 10.33 -0.87
N GLY A 42 -1.71 9.26 -1.04
CA GLY A 42 -0.42 9.07 -0.34
C GLY A 42 0.63 10.12 -0.69
N ILE A 43 0.67 10.58 -1.95
CA ILE A 43 1.54 11.69 -2.38
C ILE A 43 1.11 12.99 -1.70
N ASP A 44 -0.17 13.35 -1.79
CA ASP A 44 -0.69 14.63 -1.32
C ASP A 44 -0.71 14.76 0.20
N LYS A 45 -1.02 13.67 0.91
CA LYS A 45 -1.23 13.68 2.36
C LYS A 45 -0.02 13.21 3.16
N ALA A 46 0.84 12.39 2.56
CA ALA A 46 1.98 11.82 3.26
C ALA A 46 3.30 11.94 2.51
N ASN A 47 3.39 12.73 1.45
CA ASN A 47 4.63 12.92 0.69
C ASN A 47 5.23 11.57 0.26
N TYR A 48 4.39 10.66 -0.27
CA TYR A 48 4.85 9.37 -0.77
C TYR A 48 5.87 9.54 -1.92
N GLY A 49 7.03 8.92 -1.79
CA GLY A 49 8.12 9.06 -2.75
C GLY A 49 9.48 8.54 -2.25
N PRO A 50 10.61 9.03 -2.78
CA PRO A 50 10.67 9.82 -4.01
C PRO A 50 10.23 8.96 -5.22
N MET A 51 9.90 9.58 -6.36
CA MET A 51 9.44 8.86 -7.55
C MET A 51 10.41 7.75 -7.98
N ASN A 52 11.70 8.08 -8.10
CA ASN A 52 12.78 7.13 -8.32
C ASN A 52 13.76 7.16 -7.13
N PRO A 53 13.72 6.17 -6.23
CA PRO A 53 14.60 6.11 -5.06
C PRO A 53 16.05 5.73 -5.39
N ASN A 54 16.36 5.34 -6.63
CA ASN A 54 17.73 5.05 -7.07
C ASN A 54 18.49 6.32 -7.50
N GLU A 55 17.80 7.45 -7.68
CA GLU A 55 18.40 8.73 -8.07
C GLU A 55 18.63 9.65 -6.86
N PRO A 56 19.66 10.51 -6.88
CA PRO A 56 19.85 11.54 -5.87
C PRO A 56 18.65 12.50 -5.79
N ASN A 57 18.09 12.67 -4.60
CA ASN A 57 17.01 13.64 -4.37
C ASN A 57 17.13 14.31 -2.99
N ALA A 58 18.15 15.16 -2.83
CA ALA A 58 18.44 15.82 -1.56
C ALA A 58 17.28 16.72 -1.07
N GLY A 59 16.51 17.31 -1.99
CA GLY A 59 15.33 18.11 -1.66
C GLY A 59 14.24 17.28 -0.98
N TYR A 60 13.85 16.17 -1.59
CA TYR A 60 12.83 15.27 -1.03
C TYR A 60 13.20 14.78 0.37
N TRP A 61 14.43 14.29 0.55
CA TRP A 61 14.87 13.75 1.85
C TRP A 61 14.92 14.82 2.93
N ARG A 62 15.19 16.08 2.58
CA ARG A 62 15.11 17.21 3.52
C ARG A 62 13.68 17.49 3.96
N GLU A 63 12.70 17.41 3.06
CA GLU A 63 11.30 17.63 3.43
C GLU A 63 10.76 16.52 4.33
N VAL A 64 11.05 15.26 4.01
CA VAL A 64 10.69 14.13 4.88
C VAL A 64 11.34 14.28 6.26
N SER A 65 12.62 14.63 6.32
CA SER A 65 13.34 14.74 7.60
C SER A 65 12.85 15.90 8.47
N LYS A 66 12.35 16.99 7.89
CA LYS A 66 11.69 18.07 8.63
C LYS A 66 10.43 17.60 9.34
N VAL A 67 9.62 16.77 8.68
CA VAL A 67 8.37 16.22 9.27
C VAL A 67 8.69 15.37 10.50
N TRP A 68 9.70 14.51 10.41
CA TRP A 68 10.10 13.62 11.51
C TRP A 68 11.11 14.23 12.48
N ARG A 69 11.55 15.48 12.25
CA ARG A 69 12.55 16.20 13.05
C ARG A 69 13.86 15.41 13.23
N ASN A 70 14.35 14.82 12.15
CA ASN A 70 15.58 14.03 12.12
C ASN A 70 16.48 14.44 10.94
N SER A 71 17.64 13.79 10.80
CA SER A 71 18.52 14.03 9.65
C SER A 71 17.99 13.36 8.37
N PRO A 72 18.29 13.90 7.17
CA PRO A 72 17.96 13.23 5.91
C PRO A 72 18.47 11.79 5.82
N ASP A 73 19.61 11.49 6.44
CA ASP A 73 20.18 10.14 6.44
C ASP A 73 19.46 9.20 7.43
N GLN A 74 18.90 9.73 8.52
CA GLN A 74 17.97 8.95 9.36
C GLN A 74 16.66 8.70 8.62
N ALA A 75 16.08 9.72 7.97
CA ALA A 75 14.85 9.58 7.20
C ALA A 75 14.96 8.53 6.07
N LYS A 76 16.11 8.44 5.40
CA LYS A 76 16.37 7.41 4.36
C LYS A 76 16.31 5.97 4.86
N LYS A 77 16.39 5.72 6.18
CA LYS A 77 16.28 4.37 6.76
C LYS A 77 14.83 3.91 6.94
N SER A 78 13.87 4.84 6.89
CA SER A 78 12.44 4.55 6.95
C SER A 78 11.90 4.33 5.55
N ARG A 79 11.71 3.07 5.16
CA ARG A 79 11.29 2.64 3.82
C ARG A 79 10.02 1.80 3.91
N CYS A 80 9.24 1.75 2.83
CA CYS A 80 8.05 0.92 2.79
C CYS A 80 8.39 -0.54 3.11
N GLY A 81 9.51 -1.06 2.59
CA GLY A 81 9.99 -2.42 2.85
C GLY A 81 10.35 -2.73 4.31
N ASN A 82 10.41 -1.75 5.21
CA ASN A 82 10.54 -1.98 6.66
C ASN A 82 9.43 -1.31 7.48
N CYS A 83 8.31 -0.99 6.82
CA CYS A 83 7.14 -0.38 7.41
C CYS A 83 6.16 -1.44 7.89
N ALA A 84 5.68 -1.35 9.13
CA ALA A 84 4.71 -2.29 9.70
C ALA A 84 3.34 -2.33 8.98
N ALA A 85 3.10 -1.45 8.01
CA ALA A 85 1.89 -1.44 7.19
C ALA A 85 2.14 -1.88 5.72
N PHE A 86 3.32 -2.40 5.43
CA PHE A 86 3.67 -2.91 4.11
C PHE A 86 3.54 -4.44 4.10
N ILE A 87 2.61 -4.95 3.31
CA ILE A 87 2.21 -6.36 3.28
C ILE A 87 2.87 -7.05 2.08
N GLN A 88 3.58 -8.14 2.36
CA GLN A 88 4.20 -9.08 1.42
C GLN A 88 3.95 -10.54 1.85
N THR A 89 2.78 -10.83 2.42
CA THR A 89 2.26 -12.21 2.60
C THR A 89 2.07 -12.88 1.24
N THR A 90 2.19 -14.21 1.14
CA THR A 90 1.97 -14.96 -0.11
C THR A 90 0.65 -14.57 -0.76
N LYS A 91 -0.44 -14.54 0.02
CA LYS A 91 -1.78 -14.17 -0.46
C LYS A 91 -1.82 -12.78 -1.12
N MET A 92 -1.16 -11.79 -0.53
CA MET A 92 -1.15 -10.44 -1.08
C MET A 92 -0.33 -10.35 -2.36
N MET A 93 0.76 -11.12 -2.45
CA MET A 93 1.56 -11.21 -3.66
C MET A 93 0.77 -11.86 -4.80
N ASP A 94 0.01 -12.93 -4.54
CA ASP A 94 -0.89 -13.56 -5.51
C ASP A 94 -1.94 -12.57 -6.05
N CYS A 95 -2.47 -11.70 -5.18
CA CYS A 95 -3.41 -10.65 -5.56
C CYS A 95 -2.77 -9.59 -6.46
N ILE A 96 -1.50 -9.25 -6.23
CA ILE A 96 -0.74 -8.29 -7.04
C ILE A 96 -0.38 -8.91 -8.40
N GLU A 97 0.11 -10.14 -8.40
CA GLU A 97 0.44 -10.92 -9.60
C GLU A 97 -0.79 -11.04 -10.50
N SER A 98 -1.89 -11.56 -9.95
CA SER A 98 -3.14 -11.74 -10.69
C SER A 98 -3.61 -10.41 -11.30
N GLY A 99 -3.51 -9.31 -10.55
CA GLY A 99 -3.89 -7.99 -11.04
C GLY A 99 -3.01 -7.47 -12.17
N LEU A 100 -1.71 -7.77 -12.16
CA LEU A 100 -0.77 -7.39 -13.23
C LEU A 100 -0.92 -8.28 -14.47
N ALA A 101 -1.28 -9.54 -14.30
CA ALA A 101 -1.48 -10.52 -15.38
C ALA A 101 -2.75 -10.28 -16.22
N THR A 102 -3.62 -9.34 -15.84
CA THR A 102 -4.86 -9.01 -16.58
C THR A 102 -4.66 -8.13 -17.82
N GLY A 103 -3.44 -7.67 -18.10
CA GLY A 103 -3.13 -6.89 -19.31
C GLY A 103 -2.75 -7.78 -20.50
N ASP A 104 -2.86 -7.24 -21.72
CA ASP A 104 -2.41 -7.89 -22.98
C ASP A 104 -0.87 -8.04 -23.10
N SER A 105 -0.13 -7.96 -21.98
CA SER A 105 1.33 -8.02 -21.98
C SER A 105 1.84 -9.45 -21.77
N GLU A 106 2.71 -9.90 -22.65
CA GLU A 106 3.48 -11.15 -22.53
C GLU A 106 4.56 -11.12 -21.42
N MET A 107 4.65 -10.02 -20.64
CA MET A 107 5.61 -9.92 -19.55
C MET A 107 5.12 -10.68 -18.34
N ASP A 108 6.01 -11.46 -17.73
CA ASP A 108 5.75 -12.13 -16.46
C ASP A 108 5.50 -11.06 -15.38
N ALA A 109 4.35 -11.14 -14.71
CA ALA A 109 3.99 -10.24 -13.62
C ALA A 109 5.06 -10.23 -12.51
N TRP A 110 5.75 -11.36 -12.31
CA TRP A 110 6.83 -11.47 -11.35
C TRP A 110 8.05 -10.62 -11.68
N GLU A 111 8.37 -10.40 -12.97
CA GLU A 111 9.47 -9.50 -13.34
C GLU A 111 9.21 -8.07 -12.82
N VAL A 112 7.96 -7.61 -12.88
CA VAL A 112 7.55 -6.29 -12.38
C VAL A 112 7.54 -6.26 -10.85
N ILE A 113 7.03 -7.32 -10.23
CA ILE A 113 6.98 -7.47 -8.76
C ILE A 113 8.38 -7.42 -8.17
N GLU A 114 9.33 -8.19 -8.72
CA GLU A 114 10.71 -8.28 -8.24
C GLU A 114 11.48 -6.98 -8.51
N ALA A 115 11.33 -6.38 -9.70
CA ALA A 115 12.00 -5.12 -10.03
C ALA A 115 11.60 -3.97 -9.09
N GLY A 116 10.33 -3.95 -8.67
CA GLY A 116 9.79 -2.97 -7.74
C GLY A 116 9.96 -3.33 -6.26
N ASP A 117 10.26 -4.59 -5.95
CA ASP A 117 10.04 -5.19 -4.62
C ASP A 117 8.65 -4.77 -4.11
N LEU A 118 7.63 -5.19 -4.87
CA LEU A 118 6.25 -4.75 -4.66
C LEU A 118 5.64 -5.38 -3.42
N GLY A 119 4.71 -4.65 -2.83
CA GLY A 119 3.83 -5.10 -1.76
C GLY A 119 2.63 -4.18 -1.66
N TYR A 120 1.75 -4.43 -0.69
CA TYR A 120 0.56 -3.61 -0.48
C TYR A 120 0.72 -2.69 0.72
N CYS A 121 0.36 -1.41 0.58
CA CYS A 121 0.34 -0.49 1.71
C CYS A 121 -1.07 -0.41 2.31
N GLU A 122 -1.26 -0.95 3.50
CA GLU A 122 -2.56 -0.98 4.21
C GLU A 122 -2.99 0.39 4.76
N ILE A 123 -2.08 1.36 4.91
CA ILE A 123 -2.44 2.72 5.35
C ILE A 123 -3.12 3.51 4.22
N TRP A 124 -2.69 3.27 2.98
CA TRP A 124 -3.08 4.08 1.82
C TRP A 124 -3.79 3.29 0.73
N ASP A 125 -3.97 1.98 0.92
CA ASP A 125 -4.70 1.06 0.04
C ASP A 125 -4.22 1.00 -1.42
N PHE A 126 -2.90 0.84 -1.65
CA PHE A 126 -2.36 0.72 -3.01
C PHE A 126 -1.11 -0.18 -3.10
N LYS A 127 -0.83 -0.67 -4.32
CA LYS A 127 0.42 -1.37 -4.68
C LYS A 127 1.62 -0.43 -4.55
N CYS A 128 2.43 -0.70 -3.55
CA CYS A 128 3.58 0.09 -3.15
C CYS A 128 4.90 -0.63 -3.51
N ALA A 129 6.00 0.12 -3.59
CA ALA A 129 7.34 -0.38 -3.83
C ALA A 129 8.19 -0.23 -2.56
N ALA A 130 8.92 -1.27 -2.17
CA ALA A 130 9.63 -1.33 -0.89
C ALA A 130 10.66 -0.20 -0.71
N LYS A 131 11.33 0.21 -1.79
CA LYS A 131 12.35 1.29 -1.76
C LYS A 131 11.77 2.69 -1.60
N ARG A 132 10.45 2.89 -1.71
CA ARG A 132 9.83 4.21 -1.46
C ARG A 132 9.61 4.42 0.04
N THR A 133 9.08 5.58 0.39
CA THR A 133 8.73 5.98 1.76
C THR A 133 7.54 6.93 1.73
N CYS A 134 6.94 7.19 2.88
CA CYS A 134 6.01 8.30 3.10
C CYS A 134 6.13 8.72 4.57
N THR A 135 5.63 9.91 4.89
CA THR A 135 5.67 10.47 6.24
C THR A 135 4.77 9.75 7.26
N ALA A 136 3.89 8.85 6.81
CA ALA A 136 3.09 7.96 7.65
C ALA A 136 3.79 6.63 7.98
N TRP A 137 5.09 6.48 7.69
CA TRP A 137 5.87 5.28 7.99
C TRP A 137 5.83 4.91 9.48
N VAL A 138 5.71 3.60 9.75
CA VAL A 138 5.71 3.01 11.10
C VAL A 138 6.73 1.86 11.15
N THR A 139 7.54 1.79 12.20
CA THR A 139 8.58 0.75 12.33
C THR A 139 7.99 -0.66 12.50
N GLY A 140 8.67 -1.68 11.97
CA GLY A 140 8.42 -3.08 12.32
C GLY A 140 8.02 -4.02 11.18
N GLY A 141 8.04 -3.57 9.91
CA GLY A 141 7.68 -4.43 8.79
C GLY A 141 8.85 -5.07 8.05
N PRO A 142 8.59 -5.74 6.92
CA PRO A 142 7.26 -5.90 6.31
C PRO A 142 6.39 -6.94 7.03
N ILE A 143 5.08 -6.92 6.78
CA ILE A 143 4.17 -8.01 7.17
C ILE A 143 4.34 -9.13 6.14
N THR A 144 4.88 -10.26 6.58
CA THR A 144 5.00 -11.52 5.83
C THR A 144 4.24 -12.64 6.52
N ASP A 145 4.06 -13.78 5.85
CA ASP A 145 3.40 -14.95 6.45
C ASP A 145 4.05 -15.34 7.78
N ASP A 146 5.38 -15.35 7.85
CA ASP A 146 6.14 -15.63 9.08
C ASP A 146 5.79 -14.67 10.22
N SER A 147 5.62 -13.38 9.91
CA SER A 147 5.29 -12.36 10.91
C SER A 147 3.85 -12.48 11.42
N GLU A 148 2.91 -12.89 10.57
CA GLU A 148 1.52 -13.15 10.98
C GLU A 148 1.45 -14.38 11.89
N MET A 149 2.17 -15.44 11.53
CA MET A 149 2.27 -16.65 12.34
C MET A 149 2.90 -16.36 13.70
N ALA A 150 3.99 -15.61 13.75
CA ALA A 150 4.66 -15.22 15.00
C ALA A 150 3.73 -14.43 15.95
N ASN A 151 2.94 -13.51 15.42
CA ASN A 151 1.96 -12.76 16.21
C ASN A 151 0.85 -13.67 16.75
N SER A 152 0.35 -14.61 15.93
CA SER A 152 -0.69 -15.56 16.36
C SER A 152 -0.23 -16.52 17.47
N MET A 153 1.08 -16.81 17.56
CA MET A 153 1.66 -17.65 18.61
C MET A 153 2.05 -16.87 19.87
N GLY A 154 2.12 -15.55 19.80
CA GLY A 154 2.49 -14.67 20.93
C GLY A 154 1.33 -14.34 21.88
N GLU A 155 0.09 -14.60 21.47
CA GLU A 155 -1.12 -14.28 22.26
C GLU A 155 -1.46 -15.33 23.34
N ASP A 156 -0.72 -16.43 23.45
CA ASP A 156 -1.01 -17.55 24.38
C ASP A 156 -0.10 -17.60 25.62
N ASN A 157 0.56 -16.50 26.01
CA ASN A 157 1.42 -16.48 27.20
C ASN A 157 1.10 -15.29 28.14
N GLY A 158 0.26 -15.55 29.15
CA GLY A 158 0.41 -14.93 30.47
C GLY A 158 -0.80 -14.18 31.04
N ASN A 159 -1.86 -14.91 31.39
CA ASN A 159 -2.69 -14.53 32.52
C ASN A 159 -2.84 -15.74 33.46
N ASP A 160 -1.87 -15.89 34.37
CA ASP A 160 -1.96 -16.72 35.57
C ASP A 160 -1.19 -16.02 36.70
#